data_AF-A0A7K8WWN0-F1
#
_entry.id   AF-A0A7K8WWN0-F1
#
_cell.length_a   1.000
_cell.length_b   1.000
_cell.length_c   1.000
_cell.angle_alpha   90.00
_cell.angle_beta   90.00
_cell.angle_gamma   90.00
#
_symmetry.space_group_name_H-M   'P 1'
#
loop_
_entity.id
_entity.type
_entity.pdbx_description
1 polymer ?
#
loop_
_entity_poly.entity_id
_entity_poly.type
_entity_poly.pdbx_seq_one_letter_code
_entity_poly.pdbx_strand_id
1 'polypeptide(L)'
;CERCQCHGEDKHTAILYTLLSQNLHPGRARQRCLCHQRRTVRLRTPHVTCQAASTVLVKTISFMKNLPSFHQLPREDQLLLLDSCWVPLFLLGLVQEMVTFEVMEAPAPSMLKKILLSGQSKGQEPERTQPTMAAVQRLQCCLNTFWSLDLSPKEYAYLKGAILFNPDIPGLRASLHIQSLQREAQRALQELLQPLHSEDQGRLSHIFVVASTLKSIPPSLITDLFFRPIIGGTDIVELLVEMLYETSG
;
A
#
# COMPACT_ATOMS: atom_id res chain seq x y z
N CYS A 1 24.34 -9.64 -10.62
CA CYS A 1 24.48 -10.54 -9.45
C CYS A 1 25.90 -11.09 -9.53
N GLU A 2 26.88 -10.43 -8.91
CA GLU A 2 28.30 -10.86 -8.95
C GLU A 2 28.99 -10.83 -7.59
N ARG A 3 28.31 -10.47 -6.48
CA ARG A 3 28.92 -10.42 -5.15
C ARG A 3 27.96 -10.83 -4.03
N CYS A 4 27.56 -12.10 -4.01
CA CYS A 4 26.83 -12.67 -2.87
C CYS A 4 27.53 -13.96 -2.44
N GLN A 5 28.32 -13.90 -1.36
CA GLN A 5 28.90 -15.08 -0.71
C GLN A 5 27.90 -15.66 0.30
N CYS A 6 26.76 -16.10 -0.22
CA CYS A 6 25.59 -16.44 0.57
C CYS A 6 25.40 -17.96 0.66
N HIS A 7 26.52 -18.69 0.67
CA HIS A 7 26.59 -20.12 0.93
C HIS A 7 27.33 -20.34 2.25
N GLY A 8 26.54 -20.41 3.32
CA GLY A 8 26.96 -20.85 4.64
C GLY A 8 25.75 -21.51 5.30
N GLU A 9 25.73 -22.84 5.19
CA GLU A 9 24.99 -23.81 6.00
C GLU A 9 23.54 -23.51 6.39
N ASP A 10 22.59 -24.18 5.72
CA ASP A 10 21.44 -24.73 6.44
C ASP A 10 20.95 -25.99 5.70
N LYS A 11 21.42 -27.15 6.19
CA LYS A 11 20.84 -28.46 5.89
C LYS A 11 19.57 -28.56 6.72
N HIS A 12 18.40 -28.46 6.08
CA HIS A 12 17.19 -29.25 6.36
C HIS A 12 16.03 -28.72 5.48
N THR A 13 16.13 -28.92 4.18
CA THR A 13 15.00 -28.69 3.27
C THR A 13 14.05 -29.89 3.39
N ALA A 14 12.84 -29.63 3.89
CA ALA A 14 11.76 -30.61 3.94
C ALA A 14 11.51 -31.20 2.54
N ILE A 15 11.46 -32.54 2.46
CA ILE A 15 11.30 -33.35 1.23
C ILE A 15 10.14 -32.83 0.35
N LEU A 16 9.10 -32.26 0.97
CA LEU A 16 7.95 -31.65 0.32
C LEU A 16 8.30 -30.47 -0.60
N TYR A 17 9.26 -29.63 -0.22
CA TYR A 17 9.70 -28.50 -1.06
C TYR A 17 10.41 -29.00 -2.32
N THR A 18 11.24 -30.03 -2.17
CA THR A 18 11.98 -30.63 -3.29
C THR A 18 11.03 -31.29 -4.27
N LEU A 19 10.00 -32.01 -3.79
CA LEU A 19 9.01 -32.67 -4.65
C LEU A 19 8.13 -31.69 -5.42
N LEU A 20 7.72 -30.56 -4.81
CA LEU A 20 6.92 -29.53 -5.49
C LEU A 20 7.74 -28.71 -6.51
N SER A 21 9.06 -28.59 -6.29
CA SER A 21 9.95 -27.84 -7.19
C SER A 21 10.36 -28.60 -8.45
N GLN A 22 10.18 -29.92 -8.50
CA GLN A 22 10.63 -30.77 -9.61
C GLN A 22 9.70 -30.76 -10.84
N ASN A 23 8.49 -30.18 -10.74
CA ASN A 23 7.53 -30.11 -11.86
C ASN A 23 7.56 -28.78 -12.64
N LEU A 24 8.57 -27.94 -12.46
CA LEU A 24 8.75 -26.69 -13.21
C LEU A 24 10.07 -26.74 -14.00
N HIS A 25 9.96 -26.90 -15.32
CA HIS A 25 11.06 -27.03 -16.28
C HIS A 25 12.10 -25.86 -16.26
N PRO A 26 13.31 -26.06 -16.82
CA PRO A 26 14.50 -25.27 -16.51
C PRO A 26 14.60 -24.01 -17.37
N GLY A 27 14.02 -22.91 -16.89
CA GLY A 27 14.27 -21.57 -17.40
C GLY A 27 14.91 -20.71 -16.32
N ARG A 28 16.26 -20.63 -16.29
CA ARG A 28 17.11 -19.74 -15.44
C ARG A 28 16.36 -18.95 -14.34
N ALA A 29 15.85 -19.66 -13.34
CA ALA A 29 15.41 -19.02 -12.11
C ALA A 29 16.69 -18.59 -11.39
N ARG A 30 17.08 -17.32 -11.54
CA ARG A 30 18.07 -16.68 -10.65
C ARG A 30 17.54 -16.87 -9.23
N GLN A 31 18.02 -17.90 -8.53
CA GLN A 31 17.73 -18.12 -7.11
C GLN A 31 18.17 -16.85 -6.37
N ARG A 32 17.20 -16.00 -6.02
CA ARG A 32 17.45 -14.73 -5.34
C ARG A 32 17.74 -15.07 -3.88
N CYS A 33 18.99 -14.90 -3.44
CA CYS A 33 19.36 -15.05 -2.04
C CYS A 33 18.48 -14.17 -1.12
N LEU A 34 18.12 -14.69 0.05
CA LEU A 34 17.36 -13.99 1.10
C LEU A 34 17.99 -12.65 1.54
N CYS A 35 19.30 -12.52 1.39
CA CYS A 35 20.06 -11.30 1.61
C CYS A 35 19.68 -10.15 0.66
N HIS A 36 19.27 -10.42 -0.58
CA HIS A 36 18.83 -9.37 -1.53
C HIS A 36 17.44 -8.85 -1.15
N GLN A 37 16.59 -9.72 -0.60
CA GLN A 37 15.26 -9.36 -0.11
C GLN A 37 15.32 -8.43 1.11
N ARG A 38 16.37 -8.57 1.95
CA ARG A 38 16.59 -7.74 3.16
C ARG A 38 17.33 -6.43 2.90
N ARG A 39 17.78 -6.15 1.66
CA ARG A 39 18.46 -4.88 1.35
C ARG A 39 17.49 -3.72 1.45
N THR A 40 17.94 -2.64 2.09
CA THR A 40 17.16 -1.42 2.18
C THR A 40 17.30 -0.61 0.90
N VAL A 41 16.24 0.11 0.55
CA VAL A 41 16.14 0.86 -0.70
C VAL A 41 15.62 2.26 -0.44
N ARG A 42 15.87 3.15 -1.40
CA ARG A 42 15.31 4.50 -1.45
C ARG A 42 14.84 4.84 -2.85
N LEU A 43 13.95 5.81 -2.97
CA LEU A 43 13.53 6.33 -4.28
C LEU A 43 14.75 6.86 -5.06
N ARG A 44 14.79 6.56 -6.36
CA ARG A 44 15.83 7.06 -7.27
C ARG A 44 15.68 8.55 -7.53
N THR A 45 14.43 9.00 -7.70
CA THR A 45 14.06 10.40 -7.96
C THR A 45 13.08 10.89 -6.87
N PRO A 46 13.54 11.04 -5.62
CA PRO A 46 12.66 11.31 -4.48
C PRO A 46 11.84 12.59 -4.68
N HIS A 47 12.42 13.68 -5.16
CA HIS A 47 11.66 14.94 -5.37
C HIS A 47 10.44 14.76 -6.29
N VAL A 48 10.64 14.17 -7.47
CA VAL A 48 9.57 14.00 -8.47
C VAL A 48 8.52 13.01 -7.98
N THR A 49 8.95 11.86 -7.46
CA THR A 49 8.04 10.81 -7.00
C THR A 49 7.25 11.23 -5.77
N CYS A 50 7.89 11.86 -4.79
CA CYS A 50 7.23 12.33 -3.57
C CYS A 50 6.26 13.48 -3.86
N GLN A 51 6.58 14.36 -4.83
CA GLN A 51 5.65 15.40 -5.29
C GLN A 51 4.40 14.79 -5.94
N ALA A 52 4.56 13.83 -6.85
CA ALA A 52 3.45 13.12 -7.47
C ALA A 52 2.59 12.39 -6.42
N ALA A 53 3.24 11.68 -5.48
CA ALA A 53 2.56 11.03 -4.36
C ALA A 53 1.80 12.03 -3.48
N SER A 54 2.36 13.21 -3.20
CA SER A 54 1.68 14.24 -2.40
C SER A 54 0.42 14.75 -3.11
N THR A 55 0.48 14.99 -4.42
CA THR A 55 -0.71 15.34 -5.22
C THR A 55 -1.78 14.25 -5.13
N VAL A 56 -1.38 12.98 -5.20
CA VAL A 56 -2.31 11.86 -5.05
C VAL A 56 -2.91 11.81 -3.64
N LEU A 57 -2.11 12.05 -2.60
CA LEU A 57 -2.59 12.08 -1.21
C LEU A 57 -3.63 13.17 -0.99
N VAL A 58 -3.38 14.38 -1.51
CA VAL A 58 -4.34 15.50 -1.46
C VAL A 58 -5.63 15.11 -2.18
N LYS A 59 -5.55 14.50 -3.37
CA LYS A 59 -6.73 13.99 -4.09
C LYS A 59 -7.49 12.92 -3.31
N THR A 60 -6.79 12.03 -2.60
CA THR A 60 -7.39 11.00 -1.74
C THR A 60 -8.16 11.62 -0.56
N ILE A 61 -7.56 12.58 0.14
CA ILE A 61 -8.24 13.27 1.25
C ILE A 61 -9.41 14.12 0.72
N SER A 62 -9.22 14.79 -0.41
CA SER A 62 -10.27 15.55 -1.08
C SER A 62 -11.45 14.68 -1.48
N PHE A 63 -11.20 13.44 -1.95
CA PHE A 63 -12.26 12.48 -2.22
C PHE A 63 -13.09 12.18 -0.97
N MET A 64 -12.46 11.83 0.16
CA MET A 64 -13.17 11.54 1.41
C MET A 64 -13.96 12.76 1.90
N LYS A 65 -13.29 13.91 1.94
CA LYS A 65 -13.84 15.18 2.41
C LYS A 65 -15.02 15.62 1.56
N ASN A 66 -15.01 15.40 0.25
CA ASN A 66 -16.09 15.88 -0.61
C ASN A 66 -17.32 14.94 -0.67
N LEU A 67 -17.36 13.87 0.12
CA LEU A 67 -18.51 12.97 0.18
C LEU A 67 -19.50 13.42 1.27
N PRO A 68 -20.74 13.80 0.92
CA PRO A 68 -21.76 14.18 1.91
C PRO A 68 -22.02 13.09 2.95
N SER A 69 -22.06 11.83 2.51
CA SER A 69 -22.27 10.68 3.41
C SER A 69 -21.13 10.47 4.40
N PHE A 70 -19.91 10.88 4.06
CA PHE A 70 -18.77 10.80 4.98
C PHE A 70 -18.88 11.89 6.08
N HIS A 71 -19.28 13.11 5.70
CA HIS A 71 -19.48 14.21 6.64
C HIS A 71 -20.60 13.96 7.67
N GLN A 72 -21.60 13.16 7.31
CA GLN A 72 -22.71 12.82 8.22
C GLN A 72 -22.29 11.81 9.31
N LEU A 73 -21.13 11.17 9.18
CA LEU A 73 -20.63 10.23 10.18
C LEU A 73 -20.12 10.96 11.42
N PRO A 74 -20.18 10.34 12.61
CA PRO A 74 -19.50 10.83 13.80
C PRO A 74 -18.01 11.10 13.52
N ARG A 75 -17.45 12.14 14.12
CA ARG A 75 -16.04 12.52 13.92
C ARG A 75 -15.10 11.36 14.23
N GLU A 76 -15.36 10.62 15.30
CA GLU A 76 -14.58 9.45 15.69
C GLU A 76 -14.62 8.34 14.64
N ASP A 77 -15.78 8.12 14.01
CA ASP A 77 -15.92 7.14 12.93
C ASP A 77 -15.16 7.60 11.68
N GLN A 78 -15.19 8.90 11.35
CA GLN A 78 -14.41 9.45 10.23
C GLN A 78 -12.91 9.22 10.42
N LEU A 79 -12.40 9.42 11.65
CA LEU A 79 -11.00 9.19 12.00
C LEU A 79 -10.61 7.71 11.92
N LEU A 80 -11.47 6.81 12.42
CA LEU A 80 -11.27 5.35 12.32
C LEU A 80 -11.25 4.89 10.86
N LEU A 81 -12.17 5.39 10.03
CA LEU A 81 -12.21 5.09 8.61
C LEU A 81 -10.94 5.61 7.92
N LEU A 82 -10.55 6.87 8.14
CA LEU A 82 -9.34 7.48 7.59
C LEU A 82 -8.10 6.61 7.89
N ASP A 83 -7.86 6.29 9.16
CA ASP A 83 -6.72 5.48 9.60
C ASP A 83 -6.70 4.11 8.92
N SER A 84 -7.87 3.47 8.79
CA SER A 84 -7.99 2.14 8.20
C SER A 84 -7.78 2.07 6.68
N CYS A 85 -8.08 3.14 5.94
CA CYS A 85 -8.23 3.07 4.49
C CYS A 85 -7.39 4.07 3.68
N TRP A 86 -6.67 5.00 4.33
CA TRP A 86 -5.86 5.98 3.60
C TRP A 86 -4.82 5.31 2.69
N VAL A 87 -4.19 4.21 3.12
CA VAL A 87 -3.21 3.47 2.29
C VAL A 87 -3.85 2.84 1.06
N PRO A 88 -4.87 1.95 1.18
CA PRO A 88 -5.55 1.41 0.01
C PRO A 88 -6.06 2.48 -0.97
N LEU A 89 -6.63 3.57 -0.47
CA LEU A 89 -7.15 4.64 -1.33
C LEU A 89 -6.04 5.46 -1.98
N PHE A 90 -4.96 5.74 -1.25
CA PHE A 90 -3.74 6.35 -1.81
C PHE A 90 -3.15 5.48 -2.93
N LEU A 91 -3.02 4.17 -2.72
CA LEU A 91 -2.50 3.25 -3.72
C LEU A 91 -3.40 3.19 -4.97
N LEU A 92 -4.73 3.14 -4.80
CA LEU A 92 -5.65 3.28 -5.93
C LEU A 92 -5.46 4.61 -6.67
N GLY A 93 -5.18 5.69 -5.95
CA GLY A 93 -4.84 6.98 -6.54
C GLY A 93 -3.56 6.94 -7.36
N LEU A 94 -2.50 6.25 -6.89
CA LEU A 94 -1.26 6.07 -7.66
C LEU A 94 -1.53 5.30 -8.96
N VAL A 95 -2.34 4.25 -8.88
CA VAL A 95 -2.73 3.44 -10.06
C VAL A 95 -3.51 4.33 -11.04
N GLN A 96 -4.54 5.01 -10.57
CA GLN A 96 -5.41 5.85 -11.40
C GLN A 96 -4.65 6.98 -12.10
N GLU A 97 -3.64 7.55 -11.45
CA GLU A 97 -2.81 8.65 -11.98
C GLU A 97 -1.55 8.14 -12.70
N MET A 98 -1.41 6.81 -12.89
CA MET A 98 -0.29 6.16 -13.58
C MET A 98 1.08 6.55 -12.99
N VAL A 99 1.16 6.76 -11.68
CA VAL A 99 2.40 7.13 -10.99
C VAL A 99 3.31 5.92 -10.90
N THR A 100 4.44 5.99 -11.60
CA THR A 100 5.50 4.99 -11.54
C THR A 100 6.70 5.52 -10.75
N PHE A 101 7.49 4.61 -10.20
CA PHE A 101 8.68 4.97 -9.44
C PHE A 101 9.75 3.89 -9.50
N GLU A 102 11.00 4.34 -9.45
CA GLU A 102 12.17 3.48 -9.35
C GLU A 102 12.82 3.59 -7.98
N VAL A 103 13.41 2.49 -7.53
CA VAL A 103 14.23 2.46 -6.31
C VAL A 103 15.66 2.07 -6.62
N MET A 104 16.56 2.55 -5.77
CA MET A 104 17.97 2.15 -5.75
C MET A 104 18.35 1.64 -4.38
N GLU A 105 19.40 0.82 -4.30
CA GLU A 105 19.92 0.35 -3.01
C GLU A 105 20.33 1.55 -2.15
N ALA A 106 19.90 1.56 -0.90
CA ALA A 106 20.34 2.56 0.05
C ALA A 106 21.78 2.24 0.48
N PRO A 107 22.66 3.25 0.61
CA PRO A 107 24.00 3.01 1.11
C PRO A 107 23.91 2.41 2.52
N ALA A 108 24.66 1.34 2.77
CA ALA A 108 24.69 0.71 4.08
C ALA A 108 25.11 1.75 5.13
N PRO A 109 24.38 1.89 6.26
CA PRO A 109 24.81 2.78 7.33
C PRO A 109 26.20 2.34 7.80
N SER A 110 27.14 3.29 7.88
CA SER A 110 28.51 2.96 8.27
C SER A 110 28.51 2.27 9.63
N MET A 111 29.35 1.25 9.77
CA MET A 111 29.55 0.55 11.05
C MET A 111 29.84 1.55 12.18
N LEU A 112 30.62 2.60 11.88
CA LEU A 112 30.90 3.70 12.80
C LEU A 112 29.63 4.47 13.22
N LYS A 113 28.73 4.79 12.29
CA LYS A 113 27.46 5.45 12.60
C LYS A 113 26.56 4.55 13.46
N LYS A 114 26.55 3.23 13.22
CA LYS A 114 25.84 2.28 14.09
C LYS A 114 26.41 2.29 15.50
N ILE A 115 27.74 2.16 15.66
CA ILE A 115 28.42 2.11 16.96
C ILE A 115 28.22 3.42 17.75
N LEU A 116 28.35 4.57 17.08
CA LEU A 116 28.21 5.90 17.70
C LEU A 116 26.77 6.19 18.15
N LEU A 117 25.77 5.72 17.38
CA LEU A 117 24.36 5.90 17.73
C LEU A 117 23.87 4.83 18.72
N SER A 118 24.39 3.61 18.68
CA SER A 118 24.06 2.56 19.65
C SER A 118 24.53 2.86 21.07
N GLY A 119 25.57 3.71 21.22
CA GLY A 119 26.08 4.14 22.53
C GLY A 119 25.24 5.21 23.25
N GLN A 120 24.30 5.87 22.56
CA GLN A 120 23.49 6.97 23.14
C GLN A 120 22.03 6.61 23.40
N SER A 121 21.54 5.47 22.92
CA SER A 121 20.12 5.13 22.95
C SER A 121 19.73 4.25 24.14
N LYS A 122 19.72 4.81 25.36
CA LYS A 122 18.99 4.20 26.51
C LYS A 122 17.50 4.59 26.57
N GLY A 123 16.98 5.27 25.55
CA GLY A 123 15.55 5.49 25.41
C GLY A 123 15.23 6.46 24.29
N GLN A 124 15.06 5.95 23.06
CA GLN A 124 14.27 6.63 22.01
C GLN A 124 14.19 5.76 20.75
N GLU A 125 12.95 5.58 20.30
CA GLU A 125 12.49 5.10 18.99
C GLU A 125 12.81 3.63 18.61
N PRO A 126 11.79 2.81 18.28
CA PRO A 126 12.04 1.50 17.70
C PRO A 126 12.88 1.66 16.44
N GLU A 127 13.85 0.76 16.27
CA GLU A 127 14.77 0.72 15.13
C GLU A 127 13.99 0.92 13.82
N ARG A 128 14.04 2.15 13.27
CA ARG A 128 13.17 2.58 12.18
C ARG A 128 13.51 1.78 10.92
N THR A 129 12.62 0.85 10.56
CA THR A 129 12.85 -0.13 9.49
C THR A 129 12.76 0.53 8.13
N GLN A 130 13.91 0.84 7.51
CA GLN A 130 13.96 1.35 6.14
C GLN A 130 13.22 0.41 5.16
N PRO A 131 12.58 0.95 4.10
CA PRO A 131 11.94 0.16 3.07
C PRO A 131 12.88 -0.91 2.52
N THR A 132 12.45 -2.17 2.51
CA THR A 132 13.24 -3.27 1.94
C THR A 132 12.89 -3.50 0.48
N MET A 133 13.85 -4.00 -0.30
CA MET A 133 13.65 -4.33 -1.71
C MET A 133 12.48 -5.31 -1.89
N ALA A 134 12.35 -6.31 -1.02
CA ALA A 134 11.24 -7.26 -1.09
C ALA A 134 9.87 -6.60 -0.85
N ALA A 135 9.77 -5.67 0.12
CA ALA A 135 8.54 -4.94 0.38
C ALA A 135 8.14 -4.05 -0.81
N VAL A 136 9.11 -3.34 -1.39
CA VAL A 136 8.88 -2.51 -2.57
C VAL A 136 8.49 -3.33 -3.79
N GLN A 137 9.11 -4.50 -4.01
CA GLN A 137 8.71 -5.39 -5.10
C GLN A 137 7.29 -5.91 -4.95
N ARG A 138 6.83 -6.21 -3.73
CA ARG A 138 5.43 -6.56 -3.48
C ARG A 138 4.50 -5.41 -3.81
N LEU A 139 4.82 -4.19 -3.38
CA LEU A 139 4.07 -2.99 -3.73
C LEU A 139 3.97 -2.80 -5.25
N GLN A 140 5.10 -2.85 -5.96
CA GLN A 140 5.13 -2.72 -7.42
C GLN A 140 4.31 -3.81 -8.11
N CYS A 141 4.35 -5.05 -7.61
CA CYS A 141 3.51 -6.14 -8.10
C CYS A 141 2.01 -5.81 -7.95
N CYS A 142 1.60 -5.36 -6.76
CA CYS A 142 0.21 -4.97 -6.49
C CYS A 142 -0.27 -3.86 -7.45
N LEU A 143 0.56 -2.81 -7.66
CA LEU A 143 0.21 -1.72 -8.58
C LEU A 143 0.07 -2.21 -10.02
N ASN A 144 0.98 -3.07 -10.48
CA ASN A 144 0.93 -3.67 -11.82
C ASN A 144 -0.31 -4.54 -12.04
N THR A 145 -0.68 -5.37 -11.06
CA THR A 145 -1.93 -6.14 -11.12
C THR A 145 -3.13 -5.22 -11.23
N PHE A 146 -3.13 -4.10 -10.50
CA PHE A 146 -4.20 -3.11 -10.58
C PHE A 146 -4.31 -2.40 -11.92
N TRP A 147 -3.19 -2.03 -12.55
CA TRP A 147 -3.20 -1.46 -13.90
C TRP A 147 -3.81 -2.41 -14.94
N SER A 148 -3.60 -3.73 -14.77
CA SER A 148 -4.18 -4.73 -15.67
C SER A 148 -5.71 -4.91 -15.55
N LEU A 149 -6.34 -4.35 -14.52
CA LEU A 149 -7.81 -4.38 -14.37
C LEU A 149 -8.53 -3.41 -15.31
N ASP A 150 -7.80 -2.45 -15.88
CA ASP A 150 -8.32 -1.44 -16.83
C ASP A 150 -9.63 -0.78 -16.34
N LEU A 151 -9.60 -0.27 -15.11
CA LEU A 151 -10.77 0.36 -14.50
C LEU A 151 -10.99 1.77 -15.08
N SER A 152 -12.23 2.04 -15.45
CA SER A 152 -12.73 3.36 -15.79
C SER A 152 -12.77 4.29 -14.56
N PRO A 153 -12.81 5.63 -14.75
CA PRO A 153 -12.91 6.58 -13.64
C PRO A 153 -14.12 6.35 -12.72
N LYS A 154 -15.25 5.89 -13.26
CA LYS A 154 -16.47 5.59 -12.48
C LYS A 154 -16.30 4.32 -11.63
N GLU A 155 -15.68 3.28 -12.19
CA GLU A 155 -15.38 2.05 -11.43
C GLU A 155 -14.40 2.35 -10.28
N TYR A 156 -13.39 3.20 -10.50
CA TYR A 156 -12.52 3.68 -9.41
C TYR A 156 -13.30 4.40 -8.33
N ALA A 157 -14.24 5.29 -8.67
CA ALA A 157 -15.01 6.04 -7.69
C ALA A 157 -15.83 5.11 -6.77
N TYR A 158 -16.52 4.13 -7.35
CA TYR A 158 -17.31 3.17 -6.55
C TYR A 158 -16.43 2.19 -5.77
N LEU A 159 -15.30 1.74 -6.34
CA LEU A 159 -14.35 0.90 -5.61
C LEU A 159 -13.76 1.65 -4.40
N LYS A 160 -13.40 2.94 -4.56
CA LYS A 160 -12.95 3.79 -3.46
C LYS A 160 -14.03 3.93 -2.39
N GLY A 161 -15.30 4.12 -2.78
CA GLY A 161 -16.43 4.14 -1.84
C GLY A 161 -16.58 2.83 -1.06
N ALA A 162 -16.51 1.68 -1.74
CA ALA A 162 -16.61 0.36 -1.12
C ALA A 162 -15.46 0.05 -0.15
N ILE A 163 -14.26 0.58 -0.41
CA ILE A 163 -13.09 0.47 0.47
C ILE A 163 -13.20 1.44 1.65
N LEU A 164 -13.63 2.68 1.40
CA LEU A 164 -13.78 3.72 2.42
C LEU A 164 -14.78 3.32 3.49
N PHE A 165 -15.99 2.91 3.08
CA PHE A 165 -17.07 2.58 4.01
C PHE A 165 -16.95 1.14 4.52
N ASN A 166 -15.89 0.84 5.27
CA ASN A 166 -15.69 -0.48 5.87
C ASN A 166 -16.41 -0.59 7.24
N PRO A 167 -17.48 -1.39 7.38
CA PRO A 167 -18.21 -1.51 8.63
C PRO A 167 -17.51 -2.39 9.68
N ASP A 168 -16.48 -3.14 9.29
CA ASP A 168 -15.82 -4.14 10.14
C ASP A 168 -14.74 -3.53 11.06
N ILE A 169 -14.60 -2.20 11.09
CA ILE A 169 -13.61 -1.52 11.93
C ILE A 169 -14.11 -1.52 13.38
N PRO A 170 -13.33 -2.03 14.35
CA PRO A 170 -13.71 -2.00 15.75
C PRO A 170 -13.89 -0.57 16.27
N GLY A 171 -14.94 -0.33 17.05
CA GLY A 171 -15.20 0.97 17.69
C GLY A 171 -16.09 1.93 16.90
N LEU A 172 -16.51 1.57 15.68
CA LEU A 172 -17.46 2.36 14.90
C LEU A 172 -18.82 2.49 15.62
N ARG A 173 -19.33 3.73 15.69
CA ARG A 173 -20.66 4.04 16.25
C ARG A 173 -21.78 3.87 15.23
N ALA A 174 -21.51 4.14 13.95
CA ALA A 174 -22.48 4.12 12.86
C ALA A 174 -22.29 2.92 11.90
N SER A 175 -21.85 1.76 12.40
CA SER A 175 -21.49 0.59 11.59
C SER A 175 -22.59 0.12 10.62
N LEU A 176 -23.86 0.14 11.03
CA LEU A 176 -25.00 -0.22 10.16
C LEU A 176 -25.20 0.77 9.00
N HIS A 177 -25.02 2.06 9.25
CA HIS A 177 -25.11 3.08 8.20
C HIS A 177 -23.93 2.96 7.23
N ILE A 178 -22.72 2.78 7.76
CA ILE A 178 -21.50 2.53 6.96
C ILE A 178 -21.68 1.28 6.08
N GLN A 179 -22.25 0.20 6.62
CA GLN A 179 -22.55 -1.01 5.84
C GLN A 179 -23.56 -0.74 4.71
N SER A 180 -24.54 0.15 4.92
CA SER A 180 -25.46 0.56 3.85
C SER A 180 -24.72 1.28 2.72
N LEU A 181 -23.86 2.24 3.06
CA LEU A 181 -23.05 2.98 2.09
C LEU A 181 -22.10 2.06 1.32
N GLN A 182 -21.50 1.08 2.01
CA GLN A 182 -20.64 0.08 1.36
C GLN A 182 -21.41 -0.73 0.33
N ARG A 183 -22.59 -1.23 0.69
CA ARG A 183 -23.44 -2.03 -0.19
C ARG A 183 -23.92 -1.22 -1.39
N GLU A 184 -24.21 0.05 -1.20
CA GLU A 184 -24.58 0.97 -2.28
C GLU A 184 -23.43 1.14 -3.28
N ALA A 185 -22.21 1.40 -2.80
CA ALA A 185 -21.04 1.51 -3.66
C ALA A 185 -20.74 0.20 -4.40
N GLN A 186 -20.84 -0.94 -3.72
CA GLN A 186 -20.67 -2.27 -4.33
C GLN A 186 -21.73 -2.56 -5.40
N ARG A 187 -23.00 -2.22 -5.14
CA ARG A 187 -24.09 -2.39 -6.11
C ARG A 187 -23.88 -1.51 -7.33
N ALA A 188 -23.54 -0.24 -7.13
CA ALA A 188 -23.29 0.68 -8.24
C ALA A 188 -22.09 0.22 -9.09
N LEU A 189 -21.03 -0.30 -8.46
CA LEU A 189 -19.92 -0.94 -9.18
C LEU A 189 -20.38 -2.17 -9.96
N GLN A 190 -21.22 -3.02 -9.36
CA GLN A 190 -21.76 -4.21 -10.02
C GLN A 190 -22.61 -3.84 -11.24
N GLU A 191 -23.43 -2.79 -11.16
CA GLU A 191 -24.25 -2.29 -12.26
C GLU A 191 -23.38 -1.76 -13.41
N LEU A 192 -22.27 -1.08 -13.12
CA LEU A 192 -21.31 -0.66 -14.16
C LEU A 192 -20.61 -1.83 -14.85
N LEU A 193 -20.33 -2.88 -14.09
CA LEU A 193 -19.66 -4.08 -14.57
C LEU A 193 -20.62 -5.07 -15.24
N GLN A 194 -21.92 -4.74 -15.30
CA GLN A 194 -22.92 -5.67 -15.82
C GLN A 194 -22.59 -6.02 -17.28
N PRO A 195 -22.35 -7.30 -17.59
CA PRO A 195 -21.86 -7.66 -18.90
C PRO A 195 -22.89 -7.50 -20.01
N LEU A 196 -22.44 -7.29 -21.24
CA LEU A 196 -23.20 -7.66 -22.44
C LEU A 196 -23.16 -9.18 -22.70
N HIS A 197 -22.18 -9.92 -22.12
CA HIS A 197 -21.94 -11.35 -22.37
C HIS A 197 -21.57 -12.14 -21.10
N SER A 198 -21.94 -13.43 -21.05
CA SER A 198 -21.81 -14.30 -19.88
C SER A 198 -20.36 -14.56 -19.38
N GLU A 199 -19.33 -14.27 -20.19
CA GLU A 199 -17.92 -14.51 -19.86
C GLU A 199 -17.36 -13.55 -18.78
N ASP A 200 -18.01 -12.40 -18.54
CA ASP A 200 -17.61 -11.42 -17.50
C ASP A 200 -18.20 -11.72 -16.10
N GLN A 201 -18.85 -12.88 -15.94
CA GLN A 201 -19.38 -13.31 -14.64
C GLN A 201 -18.24 -13.58 -13.65
N GLY A 202 -17.94 -12.57 -12.82
CA GLY A 202 -16.85 -12.63 -11.83
C GLY A 202 -15.89 -11.45 -11.87
N ARG A 203 -16.07 -10.47 -12.78
CA ARG A 203 -15.20 -9.29 -12.80
C ARG A 203 -15.24 -8.51 -11.48
N LEU A 204 -16.42 -8.35 -10.86
CA LEU A 204 -16.57 -7.71 -9.55
C LEU A 204 -15.77 -8.44 -8.45
N SER A 205 -15.89 -9.77 -8.37
CA SER A 205 -15.17 -10.56 -7.36
C SER A 205 -13.67 -10.50 -7.61
N HIS A 206 -13.23 -10.58 -8.86
CA HIS A 206 -11.82 -10.42 -9.23
C HIS A 206 -11.27 -9.05 -8.79
N ILE A 207 -12.00 -7.95 -9.04
CA ILE A 207 -11.62 -6.61 -8.60
C ILE A 207 -11.47 -6.56 -7.07
N PHE A 208 -12.42 -7.11 -6.31
CA PHE A 208 -12.32 -7.12 -4.85
C PHE A 208 -11.18 -8.00 -4.31
N VAL A 209 -10.90 -9.13 -4.95
CA VAL A 209 -9.75 -9.98 -4.63
C VAL A 209 -8.45 -9.19 -4.85
N VAL A 210 -8.31 -8.53 -6.01
CA VAL A 210 -7.14 -7.70 -6.28
C VAL A 210 -7.06 -6.52 -5.29
N ALA A 211 -8.17 -5.88 -4.95
CA ALA A 211 -8.24 -4.82 -3.94
C ALA A 211 -7.83 -5.26 -2.53
N SER A 212 -8.12 -6.51 -2.16
CA SER A 212 -7.66 -7.05 -0.88
C SER A 212 -6.13 -7.07 -0.77
N THR A 213 -5.41 -7.17 -1.90
CA THR A 213 -3.94 -7.16 -1.90
C THR A 213 -3.36 -5.82 -1.45
N LEU A 214 -4.07 -4.69 -1.67
CA LEU A 214 -3.65 -3.37 -1.21
C LEU A 214 -3.61 -3.29 0.32
N LYS A 215 -4.52 -3.99 1.01
CA LYS A 215 -4.57 -4.05 2.48
C LYS A 215 -3.36 -4.76 3.08
N SER A 216 -2.63 -5.56 2.29
CA SER A 216 -1.41 -6.25 2.73
C SER A 216 -0.17 -5.34 2.76
N ILE A 217 -0.27 -4.13 2.18
CA ILE A 217 0.83 -3.16 2.16
C ILE A 217 0.82 -2.36 3.46
N PRO A 218 1.88 -2.43 4.28
CA PRO A 218 1.88 -1.77 5.57
C PRO A 218 1.97 -0.23 5.41
N PRO A 219 1.23 0.55 6.21
CA PRO A 219 1.31 2.01 6.20
C PRO A 219 2.71 2.57 6.41
N SER A 220 3.53 1.91 7.23
CA SER A 220 4.93 2.29 7.45
C SER A 220 5.76 2.27 6.17
N LEU A 221 5.57 1.28 5.28
CA LEU A 221 6.27 1.23 4.00
C LEU A 221 5.93 2.44 3.12
N ILE A 222 4.65 2.79 3.04
CA ILE A 222 4.17 3.91 2.23
C ILE A 222 4.69 5.23 2.79
N THR A 223 4.58 5.39 4.11
CA THR A 223 5.08 6.57 4.81
C THR A 223 6.58 6.72 4.59
N ASP A 224 7.37 5.68 4.84
CA ASP A 224 8.83 5.74 4.75
C ASP A 224 9.35 5.88 3.33
N LEU A 225 8.63 5.34 2.34
CA LEU A 225 9.04 5.43 0.94
C LEU A 225 8.67 6.78 0.30
N PHE A 226 7.42 7.22 0.45
CA PHE A 226 6.88 8.36 -0.32
C PHE A 226 6.82 9.67 0.46
N PHE A 227 6.58 9.62 1.78
CA PHE A 227 6.24 10.83 2.55
C PHE A 227 7.35 11.25 3.49
N ARG A 228 8.11 10.31 4.05
CA ARG A 228 9.24 10.55 4.94
C ARG A 228 10.30 11.50 4.37
N PRO A 229 10.62 11.48 3.06
CA PRO A 229 11.52 12.47 2.47
C PRO A 229 11.00 13.92 2.51
N ILE A 230 9.68 14.11 2.66
CA ILE A 230 9.02 15.42 2.72
C ILE A 230 8.75 15.83 4.17
N ILE A 231 8.08 14.96 4.94
CA ILE A 231 7.53 15.30 6.25
C ILE A 231 8.51 15.03 7.39
N GLY A 232 9.65 14.39 7.13
CA GLY A 232 10.64 14.08 8.15
C GLY A 232 10.07 13.22 9.28
N GLY A 233 10.24 13.63 10.53
CA GLY A 233 9.81 12.85 11.70
C GLY A 233 8.31 12.87 11.99
N THR A 234 7.53 13.71 11.31
CA THR A 234 6.10 13.91 11.59
C THR A 234 5.28 12.63 11.37
N ASP A 235 4.26 12.44 12.19
CA ASP A 235 3.28 11.37 11.99
C ASP A 235 2.39 11.72 10.79
N ILE A 236 2.32 10.80 9.84
CA ILE A 236 1.47 11.00 8.67
C ILE A 236 0.00 11.04 9.06
N VAL A 237 -0.43 10.27 10.07
CA VAL A 237 -1.85 10.22 10.45
C VAL A 237 -2.30 11.57 10.99
N GLU A 238 -1.48 12.24 11.81
CA GLU A 238 -1.74 13.61 12.28
C GLU A 238 -1.90 14.59 11.11
N LEU A 239 -1.01 14.53 10.11
CA LEU A 239 -1.12 15.37 8.90
C LEU A 239 -2.39 15.06 8.09
N LEU A 240 -2.79 13.79 7.96
CA LEU A 240 -4.01 13.45 7.26
C LEU A 240 -5.25 13.99 7.98
N VAL A 241 -5.24 13.98 9.31
CA VAL A 241 -6.31 14.56 10.12
C VAL A 241 -6.37 16.07 9.93
N GLU A 242 -5.23 16.76 9.92
CA GLU A 242 -5.16 18.19 9.60
C GLU A 242 -5.74 18.45 8.20
N MET A 243 -5.26 17.76 7.17
CA MET A 243 -5.76 17.90 5.79
C MET A 243 -7.27 17.63 5.65
N LEU A 244 -7.81 16.69 6.44
CA LEU A 244 -9.24 16.34 6.39
C LEU A 244 -10.12 17.49 6.93
N TYR A 245 -9.65 18.20 7.96
CA TYR A 245 -10.40 19.26 8.65
C TYR A 245 -9.97 20.68 8.32
N GLU A 246 -8.86 20.87 7.59
CA GLU A 246 -8.46 22.17 7.06
C GLU A 246 -9.57 22.73 6.19
N THR A 247 -9.96 23.98 6.42
CA THR A 247 -10.96 24.66 5.59
C THR A 247 -10.30 24.99 4.26
N SER A 248 -10.86 24.51 3.15
CA SER A 248 -10.44 24.99 1.84
C SER A 248 -10.88 26.46 1.76
N GLY A 249 -9.94 27.37 1.95
CA GLY A 249 -10.17 28.82 1.85
C GLY A 249 -10.59 29.24 0.45
#